data_AF-A0A9E2HKK9-F1
#
_entry.id   AF-A0A9E2HKK9-F1
#
_cell.length_a   1.000
_cell.length_b   1.000
_cell.length_c   1.000
_cell.angle_alpha   90.00
_cell.angle_beta   90.00
_cell.angle_gamma   90.00
#
_symmetry.space_group_name_H-M   'P 1'
#
loop_
_entity.id
_entity.type
_entity.pdbx_description
1 polymer ?
#
loop_
_entity_poly.entity_id
_entity_poly.type
_entity_poly.pdbx_seq_one_letter_code
_entity_poly.pdbx_strand_id
1 'polypeptide(L)'
;PPVARRPWPARPAPPPGPASCPPRRVDAPSHGTATILSVRRRDCRWPYGDPGDPGFALCGRRIARGAFCAAHAEIGYRPVRQSAESLMALAGLD
;
A
#
# COMPACT_ATOMS: atom_id res chain seq x y z
N PRO A 1 25.84 -15.86 -11.59
CA PRO A 1 26.25 -14.79 -10.65
C PRO A 1 25.01 -14.27 -9.90
N PRO A 2 25.06 -13.99 -8.57
CA PRO A 2 23.92 -13.40 -7.87
C PRO A 2 23.74 -11.94 -8.30
N VAL A 3 22.57 -11.60 -8.85
CA VAL A 3 22.20 -10.23 -9.20
C VAL A 3 22.07 -9.41 -7.91
N ALA A 4 22.89 -8.38 -7.77
CA ALA A 4 22.78 -7.43 -6.67
C ALA A 4 21.40 -6.74 -6.71
N ARG A 5 20.70 -6.72 -5.57
CA ARG A 5 19.41 -6.01 -5.45
C ARG A 5 19.64 -4.50 -5.58
N ARG A 6 18.91 -3.85 -6.48
CA ARG A 6 18.82 -2.37 -6.48
C ARG A 6 17.97 -1.93 -5.28
N PRO A 7 18.44 -0.98 -4.45
CA PRO A 7 17.65 -0.46 -3.34
C PRO A 7 16.43 0.31 -3.88
N TRP A 8 15.28 0.09 -3.25
CA TRP A 8 14.07 0.86 -3.55
C TRP A 8 14.24 2.29 -3.01
N PRO A 9 13.97 3.36 -3.80
CA PRO A 9 14.04 4.71 -3.27
C PRO A 9 12.97 4.90 -2.19
N ALA A 10 13.41 5.17 -0.96
CA ALA A 10 12.50 5.49 0.13
C ALA A 10 11.66 6.71 -0.26
N ARG A 11 10.32 6.56 -0.25
CA ARG A 11 9.43 7.71 -0.42
C ARG A 11 9.58 8.61 0.81
N PRO A 12 9.71 9.94 0.65
CA PRO A 12 9.71 10.85 1.79
C PRO A 12 8.41 10.69 2.59
N ALA A 13 8.55 10.70 3.92
CA ALA A 13 7.42 10.65 4.84
C ALA A 13 6.49 11.86 4.58
N PRO A 14 5.16 11.69 4.67
CA PRO A 14 4.26 12.85 4.61
C PRO A 14 4.51 13.78 5.79
N PRO A 15 4.25 15.09 5.63
CA PRO A 15 4.08 15.96 6.79
C PRO A 15 2.91 15.43 7.66
N PRO A 16 2.99 15.57 8.99
CA PRO A 16 1.92 15.16 9.89
C PRO A 16 0.63 15.91 9.49
N GLY A 17 -0.38 15.14 9.08
CA GLY A 17 -1.72 15.69 8.81
C GLY A 17 -2.55 15.68 10.08
N PRO A 18 -3.68 16.42 10.09
CA PRO A 18 -4.62 16.36 11.21
C PRO A 18 -5.06 14.91 11.46
N ALA A 19 -5.19 14.54 12.74
CA ALA A 19 -5.59 13.21 13.16
C ALA A 19 -6.96 12.87 12.54
N SER A 20 -6.96 11.92 11.61
CA SER A 20 -8.21 11.34 11.12
C SER A 20 -8.76 10.39 12.19
N CYS A 21 -10.10 10.30 12.24
CA CYS A 21 -10.83 9.34 13.05
C CYS A 21 -10.15 7.97 12.97
N PRO A 22 -9.88 7.28 14.11
CA PRO A 22 -9.10 6.05 14.09
C PRO A 22 -9.75 5.07 13.11
N PRO A 23 -9.02 4.60 12.08
CA PRO A 23 -9.59 3.65 11.14
C PRO A 23 -10.05 2.43 11.94
N ARG A 24 -11.26 1.93 11.61
CA ARG A 24 -11.71 0.64 12.11
C ARG A 24 -10.64 -0.37 11.71
N ARG A 25 -9.93 -0.95 12.66
CA ARG A 25 -8.89 -1.95 12.36
C ARG A 25 -9.56 -3.14 11.72
N VAL A 26 -9.48 -3.25 10.40
CA VAL A 26 -9.75 -4.48 9.68
C VAL A 26 -8.50 -5.34 9.76
N ASP A 27 -8.64 -6.54 10.28
CA ASP A 27 -7.52 -7.47 10.41
C ASP A 27 -6.95 -7.78 9.02
N ALA A 28 -5.77 -7.25 8.75
CA ALA A 28 -4.98 -7.64 7.60
C ALA A 28 -4.45 -9.06 7.83
N PRO A 29 -4.50 -9.94 6.81
CA PRO A 29 -4.01 -11.29 6.93
C PRO A 29 -2.51 -11.23 7.12
N SER A 30 -2.01 -12.13 7.95
CA SER A 30 -0.59 -12.18 8.32
C SER A 30 0.31 -12.78 7.24
N HIS A 31 -0.27 -13.45 6.24
CA HIS A 31 0.46 -14.15 5.19
C HIS A 31 -0.18 -13.94 3.82
N GLY A 32 0.66 -14.00 2.78
CA GLY A 32 0.23 -14.01 1.39
C GLY A 32 -0.15 -15.41 0.91
N THR A 33 -1.07 -15.48 -0.04
CA THR A 33 -1.52 -16.74 -0.66
C THR A 33 -1.16 -16.84 -2.15
N ALA A 34 -0.56 -15.80 -2.71
CA ALA A 34 -0.18 -15.73 -4.12
C ALA A 34 1.31 -15.35 -4.27
N THR A 35 1.96 -15.85 -5.31
CA THR A 35 3.27 -15.39 -5.78
C THR A 35 3.13 -14.38 -6.94
N ILE A 36 4.24 -13.79 -7.38
CA ILE A 36 4.31 -12.92 -8.58
C ILE A 36 3.70 -13.59 -9.81
N LEU A 37 3.90 -14.90 -9.96
CA LEU A 37 3.43 -15.64 -11.13
C LEU A 37 1.95 -16.05 -11.01
N SER A 38 1.46 -16.28 -9.79
CA SER A 38 0.08 -16.75 -9.58
C SER A 38 -0.95 -15.63 -9.38
N VAL A 39 -0.53 -14.42 -9.02
CA VAL A 39 -1.43 -13.29 -8.74
C VAL A 39 -2.17 -12.85 -10.00
N ARG A 40 -3.50 -12.73 -9.92
CA ARG A 40 -4.34 -12.37 -11.07
C ARG A 40 -4.65 -10.88 -11.12
N ARG A 41 -5.30 -10.45 -12.20
CA ARG A 41 -5.77 -9.06 -12.40
C ARG A 41 -6.73 -8.59 -11.30
N ARG A 42 -7.41 -9.51 -10.62
CA ARG A 42 -8.46 -9.24 -9.64
C ARG A 42 -8.01 -9.46 -8.19
N ASP A 43 -6.72 -9.71 -7.98
CA ASP A 43 -6.16 -10.12 -6.69
C ASP A 43 -5.30 -9.01 -6.08
N CYS A 44 -5.31 -8.94 -4.75
CA CYS A 44 -4.62 -7.96 -3.94
C CYS A 44 -3.11 -8.18 -4.04
N ARG A 45 -2.37 -7.13 -4.41
CA ARG A 45 -0.91 -7.16 -4.62
C ARG A 45 -0.12 -6.62 -3.45
N TRP A 46 -0.66 -6.72 -2.24
CA TRP A 46 0.09 -6.32 -1.05
C TRP A 46 1.29 -7.26 -0.85
N PRO A 47 2.52 -6.74 -0.78
CA PRO A 47 3.71 -7.56 -0.62
C PRO A 47 3.93 -7.99 0.82
N TYR A 48 4.39 -9.23 1.00
CA TYR A 48 4.94 -9.78 2.22
C TYR A 48 6.40 -10.13 1.98
N GLY A 49 7.29 -9.51 2.74
CA GLY A 49 8.74 -9.63 2.56
C GLY A 49 9.25 -8.89 1.32
N ASP A 50 10.53 -9.09 1.02
CA ASP A 50 11.20 -8.44 -0.10
C ASP A 50 11.08 -9.26 -1.40
N PRO A 51 10.92 -8.63 -2.59
CA PRO A 51 10.63 -9.31 -3.87
C PRO A 51 11.61 -10.39 -4.36
N GLY A 52 12.73 -10.61 -3.68
CA GLY A 52 13.63 -11.72 -4.06
C GLY A 52 13.93 -12.63 -2.90
N ASP A 53 13.27 -12.47 -1.76
CA ASP A 53 13.40 -13.42 -0.68
C ASP A 53 12.59 -14.66 -1.07
N PRO A 54 13.04 -15.86 -0.69
CA PRO A 54 12.32 -17.09 -1.02
C PRO A 54 10.91 -17.14 -0.39
N GLY A 55 10.68 -16.36 0.68
CA GLY A 55 9.38 -16.20 1.32
C GLY A 55 8.51 -15.09 0.74
N PHE A 56 8.89 -14.46 -0.38
CA PHE A 56 8.09 -13.38 -0.96
C PHE A 56 6.71 -13.86 -1.38
N ALA A 57 5.68 -13.20 -0.87
CA ALA A 57 4.29 -13.49 -1.21
C ALA A 57 3.47 -12.22 -1.40
N LEU A 58 2.32 -12.38 -2.05
CA LEU A 58 1.30 -11.38 -2.28
C LEU A 58 0.00 -11.82 -1.61
N CYS A 59 -0.77 -10.87 -1.11
CA CYS A 59 -2.03 -11.16 -0.40
C CYS A 59 -3.01 -12.06 -1.15
N GLY A 60 -3.18 -11.89 -2.46
CA GLY A 60 -4.00 -12.79 -3.28
C GLY A 60 -5.53 -12.66 -3.12
N ARG A 61 -6.04 -12.03 -2.05
CA ARG A 61 -7.48 -11.81 -1.85
C ARG A 61 -8.09 -10.86 -2.88
N ARG A 62 -9.41 -10.87 -3.03
CA ARG A 62 -10.10 -10.01 -4.00
C ARG A 62 -9.83 -8.52 -3.76
N ILE A 63 -9.50 -7.79 -4.83
CA ILE A 63 -9.36 -6.33 -4.81
C ILE A 63 -10.70 -5.67 -4.47
N ALA A 64 -10.64 -4.67 -3.59
CA ALA A 64 -11.74 -3.76 -3.28
C ALA A 64 -11.49 -2.34 -3.82
N ARG A 65 -10.24 -1.85 -3.75
CA ARG A 65 -9.86 -0.51 -4.21
C ARG A 65 -8.47 -0.54 -4.85
N GLY A 66 -8.38 -0.01 -6.07
CA GLY A 66 -7.13 0.06 -6.83
C GLY A 66 -6.43 -1.30 -6.96
N ALA A 67 -5.30 -1.49 -6.28
CA ALA A 67 -4.51 -2.73 -6.32
C ALA A 67 -4.71 -3.65 -5.10
N PHE A 68 -5.54 -3.25 -4.13
CA PHE A 68 -5.58 -3.88 -2.82
C PHE A 68 -7.00 -4.31 -2.39
N CYS A 69 -7.08 -5.34 -1.56
CA CYS A 69 -8.29 -5.70 -0.82
C CYS A 69 -8.60 -4.62 0.23
N ALA A 70 -9.79 -4.64 0.85
CA ALA A 70 -10.21 -3.62 1.80
C ALA A 70 -9.15 -3.33 2.88
N ALA A 71 -8.65 -4.38 3.55
CA ALA A 71 -7.64 -4.21 4.60
C ALA A 71 -6.34 -3.57 4.11
N HIS A 72 -5.78 -4.03 2.99
CA HIS A 72 -4.54 -3.48 2.46
C HIS A 72 -4.73 -2.12 1.77
N ALA A 73 -5.95 -1.77 1.37
CA ALA A 73 -6.26 -0.45 0.83
C ALA A 73 -6.25 0.62 1.93
N GLU A 74 -6.68 0.29 3.15
CA GLU A 74 -6.63 1.19 4.29
C GLU A 74 -5.19 1.50 4.71
N ILE A 75 -4.28 0.54 4.55
CA ILE A 75 -2.86 0.72 4.86
C ILE A 75 -2.13 1.40 3.69
N GLY A 76 -2.39 0.95 2.46
CA GLY A 76 -1.62 1.34 1.27
C GLY A 76 -1.98 2.70 0.69
N TYR A 77 -3.16 3.24 1.01
CA TYR A 77 -3.58 4.54 0.50
C TYR A 77 -3.63 5.57 1.60
N ARG A 78 -3.06 6.74 1.32
CA ARG A 78 -3.30 7.92 2.16
C ARG A 78 -4.78 8.32 2.08
N PRO A 79 -5.38 8.78 3.19
CA PRO A 79 -6.67 9.46 3.14
C PRO A 79 -6.50 10.72 2.27
N VAL A 80 -7.41 10.89 1.32
CA VAL A 80 -7.48 12.12 0.54
C VAL A 80 -7.87 13.23 1.50
N ARG A 81 -7.06 14.28 1.60
CA ARG A 81 -7.42 15.46 2.38
C ARG A 81 -8.53 16.17 1.62
N GLN A 82 -9.72 16.31 2.22
CA GLN A 82 -10.90 16.87 1.56
C GLN A 82 -11.18 18.32 1.94
N SER A 83 -10.29 19.00 2.68
CA SER A 83 -10.45 20.43 2.94
C SER A 83 -10.01 21.25 1.74
N ALA A 84 -10.73 22.35 1.47
CA ALA A 84 -10.33 23.34 0.47
C ALA A 84 -8.89 23.83 0.75
N GLU A 85 -8.57 24.09 2.02
CA GLU A 85 -7.24 24.44 2.49
C GLU A 85 -6.17 23.40 2.11
N SER A 86 -6.43 22.11 2.34
CA SER A 86 -5.44 21.09 1.98
C SER A 86 -5.32 20.89 0.46
N LEU A 87 -6.35 21.23 -0.32
CA LEU A 87 -6.28 21.23 -1.78
C LEU A 87 -5.49 22.44 -2.29
N MET A 88 -5.70 23.62 -1.72
CA MET A 88 -4.97 24.86 -2.04
C MET A 88 -3.47 24.71 -1.71
N ALA A 89 -3.14 24.12 -0.55
CA ALA A 89 -1.76 23.82 -0.17
C ALA A 89 -1.06 22.85 -1.13
N LEU A 90 -1.77 21.86 -1.68
CA LEU A 90 -1.21 20.97 -2.71
C LEU A 90 -1.06 21.66 -4.07
N ALA A 91 -1.88 22.68 -4.34
CA ALA A 91 -1.83 23.48 -5.56
C ALA A 91 -0.83 24.64 -5.48
N GLY A 92 -0.26 24.93 -4.30
CA GLY A 92 0.66 26.05 -4.08
C GLY A 92 0.00 27.41 -4.25
N LEU A 93 -1.29 27.52 -3.90
CA LEU A 93 -2.09 28.75 -3.99
C LEU A 93 -2.24 29.47 -2.64
N ASP A 94 -1.40 29.13 -1.66
CA ASP A 94 -1.35 29.75 -0.34
C ASP A 94 -0.47 31.00 -0.31
#